data_AF-A0A5Q3L6W6-F1
#
_entry.id   AF-A0A5Q3L6W6-F1
#
_cell.length_a   1.000
_cell.length_b   1.000
_cell.length_c   1.000
_cell.angle_alpha   90.00
_cell.angle_beta   90.00
_cell.angle_gamma   90.00
#
_symmetry.space_group_name_H-M   'P 1'
#
loop_
_entity.id
_entity.type
_entity.pdbx_description
1 polymer ?
#
loop_
_entity_poly.entity_id
_entity_poly.type
_entity_poly.pdbx_seq_one_letter_code
_entity_poly.pdbx_strand_id
1 'polypeptide(L)'
;MLKSSFWLMGCSLLLFFQSSVFAQEQIDVIDLTPSTEDGFTSLFNGKDLTGWHGETEGYSVSAGTIVSSPDTRGNIYTKKEYQDFIFRFEFKLTPGANSGIGIHAPITGNPAYAGIELQVLDNTAEKYQQLKPYQYHGSAYGISPAKRGALKPVGEWNEQEVIVRGSTIQVRVNGQLILDTDLKKAAPNGKTMDERDHPGLARTTGYIALLGHRSEVSFRNLRVKELLEL
;
A
#
# COMPACT_ATOMS: atom_id res chain seq x y z
N MET A 1 -91.73 1.48 18.71
CA MET A 1 -91.01 0.63 17.73
C MET A 1 -89.96 1.48 17.04
N LEU A 2 -88.69 1.36 17.44
CA LEU A 2 -87.55 1.93 16.72
C LEU A 2 -86.40 0.93 16.88
N LYS A 3 -85.88 0.42 15.75
CA LYS A 3 -84.80 -0.59 15.71
C LYS A 3 -83.45 0.12 15.73
N SER A 4 -82.55 -0.26 16.63
CA SER A 4 -81.14 0.12 16.59
C SER A 4 -80.29 -1.11 16.32
N SER A 5 -79.57 -1.08 15.20
CA SER A 5 -78.58 -2.09 14.80
C SER A 5 -77.21 -1.69 15.36
N PHE A 6 -76.57 -2.58 16.11
CA PHE A 6 -75.18 -2.44 16.53
C PHE A 6 -74.25 -3.17 15.54
N TRP A 7 -73.24 -2.46 15.05
CA TRP A 7 -72.14 -3.01 14.27
C TRP A 7 -71.02 -3.47 15.21
N LEU A 8 -70.54 -4.71 15.04
CA LEU A 8 -69.30 -5.19 15.65
C LEU A 8 -68.11 -4.71 14.80
N MET A 9 -67.18 -3.98 15.41
CA MET A 9 -65.90 -3.62 14.80
C MET A 9 -64.82 -4.57 15.36
N GLY A 10 -64.26 -5.42 14.50
CA GLY A 10 -63.18 -6.33 14.84
C GLY A 10 -61.83 -5.60 14.87
N CYS A 11 -61.12 -5.68 16.00
CA CYS A 11 -59.72 -5.29 16.10
C CYS A 11 -58.81 -6.48 15.71
N SER A 12 -58.10 -6.37 14.59
CA SER A 12 -56.98 -7.26 14.28
C SER A 12 -55.72 -6.77 14.99
N LEU A 13 -55.19 -7.59 15.89
CA LEU A 13 -53.91 -7.39 16.57
C LEU A 13 -52.78 -7.83 15.62
N LEU A 14 -51.97 -6.90 15.13
CA LEU A 14 -50.74 -7.21 14.38
C LEU A 14 -49.56 -7.33 15.36
N LEU A 15 -49.05 -8.55 15.51
CA LEU A 15 -47.82 -8.84 16.25
C LEU A 15 -46.60 -8.56 15.35
N PHE A 16 -45.78 -7.57 15.73
CA PHE A 16 -44.48 -7.33 15.11
C PHE A 16 -43.42 -8.24 15.76
N PHE A 17 -42.87 -9.18 15.00
CA PHE A 17 -41.65 -9.89 15.36
C PHE A 17 -40.44 -9.00 15.05
N GLN A 18 -39.79 -8.47 16.08
CA GLN A 18 -38.45 -7.89 15.93
C GLN A 18 -37.44 -9.04 15.93
N SER A 19 -36.91 -9.39 14.76
CA SER A 19 -35.74 -10.25 14.65
C SER A 19 -34.48 -9.42 14.89
N SER A 20 -33.86 -9.63 16.04
CA SER A 20 -32.53 -9.09 16.36
C SER A 20 -31.51 -9.70 15.40
N VAL A 21 -30.94 -8.89 14.50
CA VAL A 21 -29.79 -9.28 13.69
C VAL A 21 -28.55 -9.13 14.57
N PHE A 22 -27.97 -10.25 14.99
CA PHE A 22 -26.64 -10.24 15.58
C PHE A 22 -25.63 -10.09 14.44
N ALA A 23 -24.91 -8.97 14.41
CA ALA A 23 -23.74 -8.82 13.55
C ALA A 23 -22.63 -9.73 14.11
N GLN A 24 -22.27 -10.76 13.35
CA GLN A 24 -21.12 -11.61 13.65
C GLN A 24 -19.86 -10.78 13.40
N GLU A 25 -19.06 -10.51 14.44
CA GLU A 25 -17.71 -9.98 14.24
C GLU A 25 -16.91 -10.98 13.39
N GLN A 26 -16.55 -10.56 12.18
CA GLN A 26 -15.63 -11.29 11.33
C GLN A 26 -14.22 -11.12 11.91
N ILE A 27 -13.74 -12.13 12.62
CA ILE A 27 -12.34 -12.22 13.01
C ILE A 27 -11.57 -12.49 11.72
N ASP A 28 -10.81 -11.49 11.25
CA ASP A 28 -9.83 -11.65 10.17
C ASP A 28 -8.76 -12.65 10.62
N VAL A 29 -8.95 -13.92 10.26
CA VAL A 29 -7.93 -14.96 10.45
C VAL A 29 -6.77 -14.59 9.52
N ILE A 30 -5.66 -14.12 10.11
CA ILE A 30 -4.43 -13.81 9.39
C ILE A 30 -3.85 -15.13 8.91
N ASP A 31 -3.93 -15.39 7.60
CA ASP A 31 -3.28 -16.54 6.97
C ASP A 31 -1.77 -16.33 6.99
N LEU A 32 -1.08 -17.09 7.84
CA LEU A 32 0.38 -17.06 8.02
C LEU A 32 1.11 -17.94 7.00
N THR A 33 0.42 -18.50 6.01
CA THR A 33 1.06 -19.35 5.00
C THR A 33 1.82 -18.51 3.95
N PRO A 34 3.01 -18.95 3.51
CA PRO A 34 3.69 -18.34 2.37
C PRO A 34 2.76 -18.34 1.15
N SER A 35 2.70 -17.19 0.45
CA SER A 35 1.90 -16.98 -0.77
C SER A 35 1.70 -18.26 -1.60
N THR A 36 0.46 -18.76 -1.64
CA THR A 36 0.02 -19.84 -2.54
C THR A 36 -0.30 -19.34 -3.95
N GLU A 37 -0.03 -18.05 -4.22
CA GLU A 37 -0.30 -17.45 -5.52
C GLU A 37 0.76 -17.89 -6.55
N ASP A 38 0.30 -18.41 -7.69
CA ASP A 38 1.17 -19.03 -8.68
C ASP A 38 2.24 -18.08 -9.25
N GLY A 39 3.50 -18.50 -9.10
CA GLY A 39 4.69 -17.75 -9.48
C GLY A 39 5.09 -16.62 -8.53
N PHE A 40 4.40 -16.41 -7.40
CA PHE A 40 4.81 -15.46 -6.38
C PHE A 40 5.62 -16.12 -5.27
N THR A 41 6.70 -15.45 -4.86
CA THR A 41 7.51 -15.80 -3.69
C THR A 41 7.18 -14.85 -2.56
N SER A 42 6.90 -15.36 -1.36
CA SER A 42 6.72 -14.52 -0.18
C SER A 42 8.03 -13.82 0.20
N LEU A 43 7.95 -12.52 0.45
CA LEU A 43 9.05 -11.69 0.97
C LEU A 43 9.02 -11.55 2.50
N PHE A 44 7.95 -12.00 3.15
CA PHE A 44 7.81 -11.93 4.60
C PHE A 44 7.28 -13.25 5.16
N ASN A 45 7.88 -13.69 6.26
CA ASN A 45 7.59 -14.99 6.87
C ASN A 45 6.51 -14.92 7.98
N GLY A 46 5.96 -13.73 8.25
CA GLY A 46 4.94 -13.52 9.28
C GLY A 46 5.47 -13.47 10.72
N LYS A 47 6.78 -13.64 10.95
CA LYS A 47 7.37 -13.86 12.28
C LYS A 47 8.49 -12.90 12.62
N ASP A 48 9.38 -12.64 11.68
CA ASP A 48 10.56 -11.80 11.88
C ASP A 48 11.03 -11.19 10.55
N LEU A 49 12.11 -10.41 10.59
CA LEU A 49 12.70 -9.75 9.42
C LEU A 49 13.71 -10.63 8.68
N THR A 50 13.72 -11.95 8.88
CA THR A 50 14.55 -12.86 8.08
C THR A 50 14.19 -12.70 6.60
N GLY A 51 15.21 -12.49 5.76
CA GLY A 51 15.03 -12.15 4.34
C GLY A 51 15.05 -10.65 4.05
N TRP A 52 15.15 -9.82 5.08
CA TRP A 52 15.39 -8.38 5.00
C TRP A 52 16.74 -8.03 5.62
N HIS A 53 17.36 -6.96 5.14
CA HIS A 53 18.56 -6.36 5.72
C HIS A 53 18.48 -4.84 5.69
N GLY A 54 19.45 -4.14 6.26
CA GLY A 54 19.45 -2.68 6.39
C GLY A 54 19.22 -2.25 7.83
N GLU A 55 18.50 -1.15 8.02
CA GLU A 55 18.25 -0.53 9.33
C GLU A 55 17.03 -1.19 10.00
N THR A 56 17.17 -2.47 10.33
CA THR A 56 16.07 -3.28 10.89
C THR A 56 15.57 -2.79 12.25
N GLU A 57 16.38 -2.04 13.01
CA GLU A 57 15.98 -1.37 14.24
C GLU A 57 14.87 -0.31 14.03
N GLY A 58 14.68 0.14 12.79
CA GLY A 58 13.56 1.00 12.39
C GLY A 58 12.22 0.27 12.24
N TYR A 59 12.19 -1.04 12.47
CA TYR A 59 11.02 -1.90 12.25
C TYR A 59 10.82 -2.89 13.38
N SER A 60 9.56 -3.24 13.61
CA SER A 60 9.17 -4.34 14.48
C SER A 60 8.27 -5.32 13.72
N VAL A 61 8.09 -6.53 14.26
CA VAL A 61 7.10 -7.48 13.76
C VAL A 61 6.07 -7.72 14.84
N SER A 62 4.80 -7.52 14.50
CA SER A 62 3.66 -7.72 15.41
C SER A 62 2.47 -8.30 14.65
N ALA A 63 1.87 -9.36 15.20
CA ALA A 63 0.68 -10.01 14.66
C ALA A 63 0.75 -10.32 13.15
N GLY A 64 1.87 -10.86 12.66
CA GLY A 64 2.03 -11.17 11.24
C GLY A 64 2.13 -9.93 10.34
N THR A 65 2.61 -8.80 10.88
CA THR A 65 2.84 -7.56 10.14
C THR A 65 4.22 -6.98 10.45
N ILE A 66 4.86 -6.39 9.44
CA ILE A 66 6.03 -5.53 9.62
C ILE A 66 5.52 -4.12 9.93
N VAL A 67 6.00 -3.49 10.99
CA VAL A 67 5.56 -2.16 11.43
C VAL A 67 6.76 -1.22 11.50
N SER A 68 6.73 -0.12 10.74
CA SER A 68 7.76 0.91 10.80
C SER A 68 7.66 1.74 12.09
N SER A 69 8.79 2.17 12.61
CA SER A 69 8.88 2.96 13.83
C SER A 69 8.43 4.42 13.61
N PRO A 70 7.64 5.00 14.53
CA PRO A 70 7.41 6.44 14.56
C PRO A 70 8.62 7.22 15.09
N ASP A 71 9.52 6.59 15.83
CA ASP A 71 10.60 7.26 16.56
C ASP A 71 11.92 7.29 15.77
N THR A 72 12.15 6.29 14.93
CA THR A 72 13.40 6.09 14.18
C THR A 72 13.14 6.10 12.67
N ARG A 73 14.11 6.61 11.90
CA ARG A 73 14.16 6.34 10.45
C ARG A 73 14.84 5.00 10.24
N GLY A 74 14.48 4.31 9.17
CA GLY A 74 15.13 3.08 8.80
C GLY A 74 14.66 2.59 7.43
N ASN A 75 15.60 2.22 6.58
CA ASN A 75 15.30 1.54 5.33
C ASN A 75 15.68 0.06 5.45
N ILE A 76 14.75 -0.82 5.13
CA ILE A 76 15.02 -2.25 4.98
C ILE A 76 14.82 -2.67 3.53
N TYR A 77 15.64 -3.61 3.10
CA TYR A 77 15.78 -4.06 1.72
C TYR A 77 15.59 -5.57 1.66
N THR A 78 15.03 -6.06 0.56
CA THR A 78 14.96 -7.49 0.28
C THR A 78 16.36 -8.12 0.21
N LYS A 79 16.49 -9.42 0.50
CA LYS A 79 17.79 -10.12 0.45
C LYS A 79 18.52 -10.10 -0.89
N LYS A 80 17.77 -9.98 -2.00
CA LYS A 80 18.33 -9.90 -3.35
C LYS A 80 17.73 -8.72 -4.11
N GLU A 81 18.39 -8.37 -5.20
CA GLU A 81 17.90 -7.42 -6.18
C GLU A 81 16.92 -8.07 -7.16
N TYR A 82 16.09 -7.22 -7.77
CA TYR A 82 15.10 -7.56 -8.78
C TYR A 82 15.23 -6.61 -9.97
N GLN A 83 15.03 -7.13 -11.18
CA GLN A 83 14.95 -6.35 -12.42
C GLN A 83 13.48 -6.09 -12.77
N ASP A 84 12.83 -7.01 -13.48
CA ASP A 84 11.43 -6.90 -13.86
C ASP A 84 10.59 -7.80 -12.94
N PHE A 85 9.54 -7.24 -12.35
CA PHE A 85 8.77 -7.95 -11.34
C PHE A 85 7.36 -7.40 -11.17
N ILE A 86 6.51 -8.22 -10.55
CA ILE A 86 5.25 -7.81 -9.94
C ILE A 86 5.42 -7.94 -8.43
N PHE A 87 5.26 -6.85 -7.70
CA PHE A 87 5.30 -6.82 -6.24
C PHE A 87 3.90 -6.51 -5.70
N ARG A 88 3.39 -7.38 -4.83
CA ARG A 88 2.09 -7.21 -4.17
C ARG A 88 2.27 -7.21 -2.68
N PHE A 89 1.53 -6.33 -2.02
CA PHE A 89 1.55 -6.21 -0.58
C PHE A 89 0.28 -5.51 -0.10
N GLU A 90 0.01 -5.64 1.18
CA GLU A 90 -0.99 -4.84 1.87
C GLU A 90 -0.30 -3.88 2.84
N PHE A 91 -0.87 -2.70 2.99
CA PHE A 91 -0.39 -1.70 3.93
C PHE A 91 -1.54 -1.01 4.67
N LYS A 92 -1.24 -0.49 5.86
CA LYS A 92 -2.16 0.26 6.70
C LYS A 92 -1.46 1.52 7.22
N LEU A 93 -2.13 2.65 7.03
CA LEU A 93 -1.64 3.98 7.43
C LEU A 93 -2.20 4.38 8.80
N THR A 94 -1.36 5.06 9.59
CA THR A 94 -1.80 5.90 10.71
C THR A 94 -2.00 7.36 10.26
N PRO A 95 -2.69 8.22 11.04
CA PRO A 95 -2.92 9.62 10.64
C PRO A 95 -1.62 10.37 10.36
N GLY A 96 -1.54 10.95 9.15
CA GLY A 96 -0.37 11.66 8.65
C GLY A 96 0.87 10.78 8.44
N ALA A 97 0.72 9.46 8.36
CA ALA A 97 1.83 8.57 8.11
C ALA A 97 2.50 8.84 6.76
N ASN A 98 3.82 8.73 6.73
CA ASN A 98 4.66 8.85 5.54
C ASN A 98 5.65 7.69 5.53
N SER A 99 5.83 7.09 4.37
CA SER A 99 6.78 6.04 4.07
C SER A 99 6.97 5.99 2.55
N GLY A 100 7.73 5.03 2.05
CA GLY A 100 7.88 4.80 0.62
C GLY A 100 8.19 3.35 0.32
N ILE A 101 7.90 2.94 -0.92
CA ILE A 101 8.39 1.70 -1.49
C ILE A 101 9.52 2.03 -2.45
N GLY A 102 10.74 1.61 -2.12
CA GLY A 102 11.85 1.69 -3.06
C GLY A 102 11.76 0.56 -4.09
N ILE A 103 11.85 0.89 -5.37
CA ILE A 103 12.08 -0.06 -6.46
C ILE A 103 13.44 0.25 -7.09
N HIS A 104 14.16 -0.81 -7.50
CA HIS A 104 15.55 -0.73 -7.95
C HIS A 104 16.45 0.04 -6.98
N ALA A 105 16.13 0.00 -5.68
CA ALA A 105 16.85 0.76 -4.66
C ALA A 105 18.29 0.23 -4.52
N PRO A 106 19.31 1.10 -4.49
CA PRO A 106 20.65 0.71 -4.07
C PRO A 106 20.74 0.62 -2.55
N ILE A 107 21.76 -0.07 -2.04
CA ILE A 107 22.02 -0.15 -0.61
C ILE A 107 22.67 1.12 -0.03
N THR A 108 23.29 1.94 -0.89
CA THR A 108 23.93 3.21 -0.52
C THR A 108 23.30 4.39 -1.26
N GLY A 109 23.39 5.57 -0.65
CA GLY A 109 22.78 6.79 -1.17
C GLY A 109 21.32 6.94 -0.70
N ASN A 110 20.64 7.96 -1.23
CA ASN A 110 19.22 8.17 -0.92
C ASN A 110 18.37 7.30 -1.86
N PRO A 111 17.69 6.24 -1.37
CA PRO A 111 16.95 5.32 -2.24
C PRO A 111 15.81 6.00 -3.02
N ALA A 112 15.31 7.15 -2.56
CA ALA A 112 14.30 7.90 -3.29
C ALA A 112 14.80 8.44 -4.64
N TYR A 113 16.09 8.80 -4.75
CA TYR A 113 16.70 9.38 -5.96
C TYR A 113 17.67 8.43 -6.65
N ALA A 114 18.37 7.62 -5.85
CA ALA A 114 19.34 6.65 -6.32
C ALA A 114 18.69 5.34 -6.75
N GLY A 115 17.48 5.03 -6.25
CA GLY A 115 16.52 4.09 -6.86
C GLY A 115 15.33 4.87 -7.41
N ILE A 116 14.12 4.32 -7.29
CA ILE A 116 12.87 5.04 -7.52
C ILE A 116 11.98 4.82 -6.28
N GLU A 117 11.41 5.88 -5.71
CA GLU A 117 10.43 5.77 -4.63
C GLU A 117 8.99 5.86 -5.16
N LEU A 118 8.16 4.91 -4.75
CA LEU A 118 6.70 5.00 -4.86
C LEU A 118 6.15 5.45 -3.50
N GLN A 119 5.46 6.59 -3.50
CA GLN A 119 5.05 7.25 -2.27
C GLN A 119 4.01 6.44 -1.46
N VAL A 120 4.21 6.32 -0.14
CA VAL A 120 3.23 5.78 0.81
C VAL A 120 2.84 6.89 1.80
N LEU A 121 1.61 7.41 1.69
CA LEU A 121 1.27 8.65 2.40
C LEU A 121 -0.21 8.73 2.75
N ASP A 122 -0.51 9.12 3.99
CA ASP A 122 -1.78 9.76 4.32
C ASP A 122 -1.69 11.26 4.02
N ASN A 123 -2.24 11.66 2.87
CA ASN A 123 -2.25 13.05 2.43
C ASN A 123 -3.39 13.90 3.02
N THR A 124 -4.18 13.38 3.96
CA THR A 124 -5.30 14.11 4.58
C THR A 124 -4.88 14.93 5.79
N ALA A 125 -3.70 14.66 6.36
CA ALA A 125 -3.16 15.39 7.49
C ALA A 125 -2.80 16.84 7.15
N GLU A 126 -3.01 17.75 8.12
CA GLU A 126 -2.78 19.20 7.98
C GLU A 126 -1.37 19.55 7.50
N LYS A 127 -0.34 18.80 7.92
CA LYS A 127 1.05 19.00 7.48
C LYS A 127 1.27 18.79 5.97
N TYR A 128 0.31 18.22 5.25
CA TYR A 128 0.39 17.91 3.82
C TYR A 128 -0.57 18.75 2.95
N GLN A 129 -0.99 19.92 3.43
CA GLN A 129 -1.84 20.84 2.66
C GLN A 129 -1.21 21.36 1.35
N GLN A 130 0.12 21.34 1.23
CA GLN A 130 0.86 21.96 0.11
C GLN A 130 1.69 20.96 -0.70
N LEU A 131 1.22 19.72 -0.84
CA LEU A 131 1.90 18.72 -1.66
C LEU A 131 1.92 19.11 -3.14
N LYS A 132 3.07 18.94 -3.77
CA LYS A 132 3.20 18.93 -5.24
C LYS A 132 2.58 17.65 -5.81
N PRO A 133 2.15 17.65 -7.09
CA PRO A 133 1.47 16.51 -7.69
C PRO A 133 2.23 15.16 -7.57
N TYR A 134 3.56 15.17 -7.66
CA TYR A 134 4.40 13.97 -7.56
C TYR A 134 4.63 13.47 -6.12
N GLN A 135 4.08 14.14 -5.10
CA GLN A 135 4.27 13.80 -3.69
C GLN A 135 3.08 13.06 -3.08
N TYR A 136 2.01 12.83 -3.84
CA TYR A 136 0.84 12.08 -3.39
C TYR A 136 1.07 10.57 -3.48
N HIS A 137 0.35 9.80 -2.67
CA HIS A 137 0.45 8.33 -2.63
C HIS A 137 0.42 7.68 -4.02
N GLY A 138 1.27 6.68 -4.21
CA GLY A 138 1.41 5.92 -5.46
C GLY A 138 2.18 6.63 -6.57
N SER A 139 2.52 7.92 -6.41
CA SER A 139 3.35 8.65 -7.38
C SER A 139 4.78 8.09 -7.37
N ALA A 140 5.44 8.11 -8.53
CA ALA A 140 6.89 8.01 -8.58
C ALA A 140 7.45 9.35 -8.12
N TYR A 141 8.01 9.38 -6.91
CA TYR A 141 8.39 10.61 -6.22
C TYR A 141 9.33 11.45 -7.08
N GLY A 142 9.02 12.73 -7.24
CA GLY A 142 9.77 13.67 -8.08
C GLY A 142 9.59 13.48 -9.60
N ILE A 143 9.08 12.34 -10.07
CA ILE A 143 9.08 11.98 -11.51
C ILE A 143 7.69 12.04 -12.14
N SER A 144 6.70 11.35 -11.57
CA SER A 144 5.40 11.17 -12.24
C SER A 144 4.25 11.06 -11.23
N PRO A 145 3.19 11.88 -11.36
CA PRO A 145 2.09 11.93 -10.41
C PRO A 145 1.11 10.78 -10.64
N ALA A 146 0.65 10.15 -9.56
CA ALA A 146 -0.45 9.19 -9.59
C ALA A 146 -1.83 9.84 -9.47
N LYS A 147 -2.85 9.15 -9.97
CA LYS A 147 -4.25 9.46 -9.69
C LYS A 147 -4.56 9.22 -8.20
N ARG A 148 -5.44 10.05 -7.65
CA ARG A 148 -5.85 10.00 -6.24
C ARG A 148 -7.23 9.34 -6.09
N GLY A 149 -7.58 8.99 -4.86
CA GLY A 149 -8.92 8.51 -4.50
C GLY A 149 -9.09 6.99 -4.44
N ALA A 150 -8.01 6.23 -4.65
CA ALA A 150 -8.05 4.76 -4.53
C ALA A 150 -7.81 4.24 -3.10
N LEU A 151 -7.29 5.08 -2.20
CA LEU A 151 -7.06 4.73 -0.79
C LEU A 151 -8.38 4.57 -0.04
N LYS A 152 -8.44 3.53 0.79
CA LYS A 152 -9.43 3.41 1.87
C LYS A 152 -9.13 4.43 2.99
N PRO A 153 -10.10 4.69 3.90
CA PRO A 153 -9.86 5.52 5.08
C PRO A 153 -8.61 5.09 5.88
N VAL A 154 -7.99 6.06 6.55
CA VAL A 154 -6.85 5.82 7.46
C VAL A 154 -7.27 4.80 8.53
N GLY A 155 -6.37 3.85 8.82
CA GLY A 155 -6.64 2.72 9.71
C GLY A 155 -7.16 1.45 9.00
N GLU A 156 -7.52 1.52 7.72
CA GLU A 156 -7.91 0.34 6.93
C GLU A 156 -6.76 -0.23 6.11
N TRP A 157 -6.80 -1.54 5.86
CA TRP A 157 -5.86 -2.23 4.99
C TRP A 157 -6.14 -1.94 3.52
N ASN A 158 -5.12 -1.46 2.81
CA ASN A 158 -5.09 -1.25 1.38
C ASN A 158 -4.23 -2.32 0.72
N GLU A 159 -4.65 -2.83 -0.44
CA GLU A 159 -3.81 -3.66 -1.29
C GLU A 159 -3.11 -2.77 -2.33
N GLN A 160 -1.81 -2.98 -2.56
CA GLN A 160 -1.07 -2.35 -3.64
C GLN A 160 -0.33 -3.39 -4.49
N GLU A 161 -0.45 -3.24 -5.80
CA GLU A 161 0.33 -3.96 -6.80
C GLU A 161 1.23 -2.98 -7.53
N VAL A 162 2.51 -3.33 -7.66
CA VAL A 162 3.52 -2.61 -8.43
C VAL A 162 4.05 -3.54 -9.51
N ILE A 163 3.93 -3.14 -10.77
CA ILE A 163 4.48 -3.87 -11.91
C ILE A 163 5.63 -3.04 -12.47
N VAL A 164 6.80 -3.64 -12.59
CA VAL A 164 8.01 -3.02 -13.17
C VAL A 164 8.44 -3.85 -14.37
N ARG A 165 8.53 -3.19 -15.54
CA ARG A 165 9.03 -3.78 -16.80
C ARG A 165 9.93 -2.77 -17.50
N GLY A 166 11.25 -2.98 -17.43
CA GLY A 166 12.23 -1.99 -17.85
C GLY A 166 12.00 -0.65 -17.15
N SER A 167 11.79 0.43 -17.92
CA SER A 167 11.45 1.76 -17.37
C SER A 167 9.96 2.01 -17.16
N THR A 168 9.10 1.06 -17.53
CA THR A 168 7.65 1.21 -17.37
C THR A 168 7.24 0.68 -16.00
N ILE A 169 6.51 1.51 -15.26
CA ILE A 169 5.94 1.16 -13.97
C ILE A 169 4.42 1.31 -14.01
N GLN A 170 3.73 0.38 -13.36
CA GLN A 170 2.31 0.49 -13.06
C GLN A 170 2.09 0.34 -11.57
N VAL A 171 1.21 1.17 -11.01
CA VAL A 171 0.78 1.06 -9.61
C VAL A 171 -0.74 0.94 -9.58
N ARG A 172 -1.22 -0.12 -8.92
CA ARG A 172 -2.63 -0.30 -8.60
C ARG A 172 -2.83 -0.26 -7.09
N VAL A 173 -3.90 0.38 -6.66
CA VAL A 173 -4.32 0.39 -5.25
C VAL A 173 -5.78 -0.05 -5.20
N ASN A 174 -6.08 -1.07 -4.40
CA ASN A 174 -7.41 -1.69 -4.29
C ASN A 174 -8.02 -1.99 -5.67
N GLY A 175 -7.22 -2.57 -6.57
CA GLY A 175 -7.60 -2.91 -7.96
C GLY A 175 -7.61 -1.74 -8.96
N GLN A 176 -7.58 -0.49 -8.51
CA GLN A 176 -7.61 0.69 -9.39
C GLN A 176 -6.22 1.06 -9.89
N LEU A 177 -6.05 1.20 -11.22
CA LEU A 177 -4.81 1.69 -11.82
C LEU A 177 -4.64 3.19 -11.58
N ILE A 178 -3.66 3.55 -10.77
CA ILE A 178 -3.41 4.95 -10.38
C ILE A 178 -2.17 5.56 -11.05
N LEU A 179 -1.20 4.73 -11.44
CA LEU A 179 -0.02 5.16 -12.20
C LEU A 179 0.26 4.14 -13.30
N ASP A 180 0.55 4.63 -14.50
CA ASP A 180 1.01 3.85 -15.65
C ASP A 180 1.92 4.76 -16.47
N THR A 181 3.23 4.60 -16.32
CA THR A 181 4.20 5.56 -16.86
C THR A 181 5.50 4.88 -17.26
N ASP A 182 6.08 5.36 -18.35
CA ASP A 182 7.48 5.12 -18.68
C ASP A 182 8.33 6.23 -18.03
N LEU A 183 9.14 5.87 -17.04
CA LEU A 183 9.93 6.82 -16.25
C LEU A 183 10.90 7.64 -17.11
N LYS A 184 11.45 7.05 -18.18
CA LYS A 184 12.38 7.75 -19.08
C LYS A 184 11.67 8.80 -19.93
N LYS A 185 10.40 8.56 -20.28
CA LYS A 185 9.57 9.54 -20.98
C LYS A 185 9.04 10.61 -20.05
N ALA A 186 8.75 10.27 -18.79
CA ALA A 186 8.32 11.22 -17.77
C ALA A 186 9.46 12.17 -17.34
N ALA A 187 10.71 11.69 -17.36
CA ALA A 187 11.90 12.48 -17.05
C ALA A 187 12.93 12.45 -18.20
N PRO A 188 12.63 13.08 -19.36
CA PRO A 188 13.51 13.04 -20.52
C PRO A 188 14.86 13.71 -20.19
N ASN A 189 15.96 13.04 -20.56
CA ASN A 189 17.33 13.45 -20.23
C ASN A 189 17.57 13.64 -18.71
N GLY A 190 16.85 12.89 -17.87
CA GLY A 190 16.98 12.96 -16.42
C GLY A 190 16.32 14.18 -15.77
N LYS A 191 15.58 15.01 -16.53
CA LYS A 191 14.89 16.18 -15.98
C LYS A 191 13.57 15.76 -15.33
N THR A 192 13.56 15.71 -14.00
CA THR A 192 12.39 15.37 -13.19
C THR A 192 11.51 16.58 -12.89
N MET A 193 10.29 16.34 -12.39
CA MET A 193 9.35 17.42 -12.03
C MET A 193 9.78 18.21 -10.79
N ASP A 194 10.67 17.66 -9.96
CA ASP A 194 11.25 18.33 -8.80
C ASP A 194 12.60 19.01 -9.10
N GLU A 195 13.05 18.97 -10.36
CA GLU A 195 14.27 19.60 -10.85
C GLU A 195 15.56 19.08 -10.19
N ARG A 196 15.54 17.86 -9.63
CA ARG A 196 16.70 17.24 -8.99
C ARG A 196 17.28 16.13 -9.85
N ASP A 197 18.58 15.90 -9.70
CA ASP A 197 19.23 14.75 -10.30
C ASP A 197 18.65 13.44 -9.75
N HIS A 198 18.32 12.53 -10.65
CA HIS A 198 17.67 11.27 -10.31
C HIS A 198 18.42 10.07 -10.93
N PRO A 199 19.62 9.71 -10.42
CA PRO A 199 20.45 8.65 -10.98
C PRO A 199 19.75 7.28 -11.05
N GLY A 200 18.71 7.07 -10.23
CA GLY A 200 17.86 5.88 -10.30
C GLY A 200 17.17 5.65 -11.64
N LEU A 201 16.95 6.70 -12.46
CA LEU A 201 16.37 6.57 -13.81
C LEU A 201 17.23 5.73 -14.77
N ALA A 202 18.52 5.58 -14.47
CA ALA A 202 19.45 4.76 -15.24
C ALA A 202 19.52 3.31 -14.74
N ARG A 203 18.95 2.99 -13.58
CA ARG A 203 19.00 1.64 -13.01
C ARG A 203 17.98 0.74 -13.70
N THR A 204 18.36 -0.53 -13.84
CA THR A 204 17.49 -1.61 -14.32
C THR A 204 17.33 -2.71 -13.28
N THR A 205 18.12 -2.69 -12.21
CA THR A 205 18.08 -3.66 -11.11
C THR A 205 18.32 -2.97 -9.77
N GLY A 206 17.77 -3.54 -8.71
CA GLY A 206 18.07 -3.17 -7.34
C GLY A 206 17.08 -3.82 -6.37
N TYR A 207 17.18 -3.47 -5.10
CA TYR A 207 16.34 -4.02 -4.07
C TYR A 207 14.91 -3.47 -4.13
N ILE A 208 13.95 -4.26 -3.66
CA ILE A 208 12.68 -3.73 -3.18
C ILE A 208 12.92 -3.30 -1.73
N ALA A 209 12.49 -2.09 -1.36
CA ALA A 209 12.75 -1.52 -0.05
C ALA A 209 11.50 -0.96 0.61
N LEU A 210 11.41 -1.07 1.93
CA LEU A 210 10.49 -0.28 2.74
C LEU A 210 11.26 0.92 3.29
N LEU A 211 10.77 2.13 3.01
CA LEU A 211 11.44 3.38 3.34
C LEU A 211 10.75 4.03 4.54
N GLY A 212 11.36 3.94 5.72
CA GLY A 212 10.78 4.35 7.00
C GLY A 212 10.99 5.83 7.30
N HIS A 213 9.91 6.59 7.48
CA HIS A 213 9.94 8.04 7.61
C HIS A 213 9.43 8.55 8.97
N ARG A 214 9.80 7.89 10.09
CA ARG A 214 9.34 8.25 11.45
C ARG A 214 7.82 8.35 11.52
N SER A 215 7.17 7.31 11.00
CA SER A 215 5.73 7.17 11.00
C SER A 215 5.42 5.69 11.10
N GLU A 216 4.35 5.36 11.80
CA GLU A 216 3.87 4.00 11.87
C GLU A 216 3.08 3.65 10.60
N VAL A 217 3.59 2.68 9.86
CA VAL A 217 2.94 2.04 8.72
C VAL A 217 3.09 0.53 8.91
N SER A 218 1.98 -0.19 8.81
CA SER A 218 1.99 -1.66 8.87
C SER A 218 1.99 -2.24 7.47
N PHE A 219 2.74 -3.31 7.25
CA PHE A 219 2.81 -4.05 5.98
C PHE A 219 2.58 -5.54 6.22
N ARG A 220 1.85 -6.19 5.33
CA ARG A 220 1.67 -7.66 5.32
C ARG A 220 1.51 -8.20 3.90
N ASN A 221 1.48 -9.52 3.77
CA ASN A 221 1.26 -10.21 2.49
C ASN A 221 2.21 -9.77 1.36
N LEU A 222 3.45 -9.41 1.73
CA LEU A 222 4.51 -8.97 0.82
C LEU A 222 4.99 -10.15 -0.02
N ARG A 223 4.81 -10.08 -1.33
CA ARG A 223 5.17 -11.16 -2.26
C ARG A 223 5.56 -10.62 -3.62
N VAL A 224 6.49 -11.29 -4.28
CA VAL A 224 7.05 -10.87 -5.57
C VAL A 224 7.04 -11.99 -6.60
N LYS A 225 6.74 -11.66 -7.85
CA LYS A 225 6.87 -12.52 -9.01
C LYS A 225 7.85 -11.88 -9.98
N GLU A 226 8.97 -12.53 -10.21
CA GLU A 226 9.92 -12.11 -11.24
C GLU A 226 9.33 -12.33 -12.64
N LEU A 227 9.51 -11.36 -13.51
CA LEU A 227 9.14 -11.45 -14.91
C LEU A 227 10.40 -11.81 -15.69
N LEU A 228 10.53 -13.09 -16.06
CA LEU A 228 11.63 -13.52 -16.90
C LEU A 228 11.41 -12.96 -18.32
N GLU A 229 12.45 -12.36 -18.89
CA GLU A 229 12.49 -12.12 -20.34
C GLU A 229 12.46 -13.49 -21.03
N LEU A 230 11.46 -13.70 -21.91
CA LEU A 230 11.43 -14.83 -22.83
C LEU A 230 12.27 -14.54 -24.07
#